data_AF-A0A2L2YXG1-F1
#
_entry.id   AF-A0A2L2YXG1-F1
#
_cell.length_a   1.000
_cell.length_b   1.000
_cell.length_c   1.000
_cell.angle_alpha   90.00
_cell.angle_beta   90.00
_cell.angle_gamma   90.00
#
_symmetry.space_group_name_H-M   'P 1'
#
loop_
_entity.id
_entity.type
_entity.pdbx_description
1 polymer ?
#
loop_
_entity_poly.entity_id
_entity_poly.type
_entity_poly.pdbx_seq_one_letter_code
_entity_poly.pdbx_strand_id
1 'polypeptide(L)'
;GPEFFKLLPTERFPNLRDLGLKITSMFGSTYLCENAFSAMKFIKNRYRSSLSDSSLLDSLRLATTTIDVDIPALVKKADRP
;
A
#
# COMPACT_ATOMS: atom_id res chain seq x y z
N GLY A 1 -14.66 -8.53 -6.14
CA GLY A 1 -14.22 -9.56 -5.18
C GLY A 1 -14.90 -9.39 -3.83
N PRO A 2 -14.42 -8.48 -2.96
CA PRO A 2 -14.97 -8.29 -1.62
C PRO A 2 -16.42 -7.75 -1.60
N GLU A 3 -16.80 -6.90 -2.55
CA GLU A 3 -18.18 -6.38 -2.66
C GLU A 3 -19.22 -7.49 -2.86
N PHE A 4 -18.87 -8.58 -3.54
CA PHE A 4 -19.80 -9.71 -3.73
C PHE A 4 -20.22 -10.32 -2.39
N PHE A 5 -19.27 -10.53 -1.46
CA PHE A 5 -19.58 -11.10 -0.15
C PHE A 5 -20.42 -10.15 0.71
N LYS A 6 -20.29 -8.83 0.51
CA LYS A 6 -21.12 -7.83 1.20
C LYS A 6 -22.58 -7.85 0.74
N LEU A 7 -22.86 -8.32 -0.48
CA LEU A 7 -24.22 -8.46 -1.02
C LEU A 7 -24.95 -9.70 -0.48
N LEU A 8 -24.26 -10.63 0.19
CA LEU A 8 -24.88 -11.84 0.72
C LEU A 8 -25.76 -11.52 1.94
N PRO A 9 -27.02 -11.99 1.99
CA PRO A 9 -27.88 -11.84 3.16
C PRO A 9 -27.26 -12.47 4.41
N THR A 10 -27.01 -11.65 5.43
CA THR A 10 -26.38 -12.08 6.71
C THR A 10 -27.13 -13.22 7.36
N GLU A 11 -28.47 -13.18 7.32
CA GLU A 11 -29.33 -14.16 7.99
C GLU A 11 -29.27 -15.54 7.33
N ARG A 12 -28.99 -15.58 6.02
CA ARG A 12 -29.02 -16.82 5.23
C ARG A 12 -27.63 -17.42 5.03
N PHE A 13 -26.59 -16.58 4.99
CA PHE A 13 -25.21 -17.01 4.69
C PHE A 13 -24.14 -16.35 5.58
N PRO A 14 -24.27 -16.37 6.92
CA PRO A 14 -23.35 -15.66 7.81
C PRO A 14 -21.91 -16.15 7.66
N ASN A 15 -21.72 -17.47 7.72
CA ASN A 15 -20.38 -18.09 7.66
C ASN A 15 -19.69 -17.90 6.31
N LEU A 16 -20.45 -17.99 5.20
CA LEU A 16 -19.90 -17.83 3.86
C LEU A 16 -19.44 -16.39 3.63
N ARG A 17 -20.23 -15.42 4.09
CA ARG A 17 -19.87 -14.00 4.04
C ARG A 17 -18.59 -13.76 4.83
N ASP A 18 -18.54 -14.20 6.09
CA ASP A 18 -17.40 -13.94 6.97
C ASP A 18 -16.12 -14.60 6.44
N LEU A 19 -16.21 -15.84 5.93
CA LEU A 19 -15.09 -16.50 5.28
C LEU A 19 -14.62 -15.73 4.04
N GLY A 20 -15.54 -15.28 3.19
CA GLY A 20 -15.23 -14.52 1.99
C GLY A 20 -14.55 -13.18 2.30
N LEU A 21 -15.05 -12.44 3.30
CA LEU A 21 -14.44 -11.20 3.77
C LEU A 21 -13.06 -11.45 4.38
N LYS A 22 -12.88 -12.53 5.15
CA LYS A 22 -11.58 -12.90 5.72
C LYS A 22 -10.57 -13.25 4.62
N ILE A 23 -10.97 -14.08 3.65
CA ILE A 23 -10.11 -14.46 2.52
C ILE A 23 -9.72 -13.23 1.70
N THR A 24 -10.68 -12.38 1.34
CA THR A 24 -10.40 -11.16 0.57
C THR A 24 -9.51 -10.18 1.33
N SER A 25 -9.64 -10.06 2.66
CA SER A 25 -8.72 -9.29 3.49
C SER A 25 -7.30 -9.85 3.47
N MET A 26 -7.14 -11.18 3.57
CA MET A 26 -5.82 -11.82 3.49
C MET A 26 -5.16 -11.58 2.14
N PHE A 27 -5.92 -11.69 1.04
CA PHE A 27 -5.41 -11.36 -0.30
C PHE A 27 -4.96 -9.90 -0.41
N GLY A 28 -5.75 -8.96 0.12
CA GLY A 28 -5.40 -7.54 0.13
C GLY A 28 -4.11 -7.26 0.91
N SER A 29 -3.96 -7.84 2.10
CA SER A 29 -2.75 -7.66 2.92
C SER A 29 -1.52 -8.31 2.29
N THR A 30 -1.64 -9.49 1.69
CA THR A 30 -0.52 -10.16 1.01
C THR A 30 -0.03 -9.33 -0.16
N TYR A 31 -0.95 -8.82 -1.00
CA TYR A 31 -0.60 -7.96 -2.13
C TYR A 31 0.10 -6.66 -1.68
N LEU A 32 -0.40 -6.00 -0.63
CA LEU A 32 0.23 -4.80 -0.09
C LEU A 32 1.63 -5.09 0.46
N CYS A 33 1.80 -6.22 1.17
CA CYS A 33 3.10 -6.66 1.64
C CYS A 33 4.07 -6.96 0.48
N GLU A 34 3.64 -7.71 -0.53
CA GLU A 34 4.44 -8.03 -1.72
C GLU A 34 4.86 -6.76 -2.47
N ASN A 35 3.94 -5.83 -2.68
CA ASN A 35 4.24 -4.52 -3.26
C ASN A 35 5.28 -3.75 -2.42
N ALA A 36 5.12 -3.70 -1.11
CA ALA A 36 6.06 -3.04 -0.21
C ALA A 36 7.45 -3.71 -0.26
N PHE A 37 7.53 -5.04 -0.27
CA PHE A 37 8.79 -5.76 -0.42
C PHE A 37 9.47 -5.50 -1.76
N SER A 38 8.68 -5.49 -2.85
CA SER A 38 9.17 -5.16 -4.19
C SER A 38 9.72 -3.73 -4.24
N ALA A 39 8.98 -2.75 -3.71
CA ALA A 39 9.44 -1.36 -3.59
C ALA A 39 10.70 -1.26 -2.73
N MET A 40 10.75 -1.97 -1.60
CA MET A 40 11.92 -2.00 -0.72
C MET A 40 13.16 -2.54 -1.43
N LYS A 41 13.02 -3.55 -2.29
CA LYS A 41 14.13 -4.07 -3.10
C LYS A 41 14.68 -3.02 -4.06
N PHE A 42 13.84 -2.16 -4.62
CA PHE A 42 14.28 -1.05 -5.47
C PHE A 42 14.94 0.08 -4.66
N ILE A 43 14.36 0.42 -3.50
CA ILE A 43 14.88 1.46 -2.60
C ILE A 43 16.24 1.06 -2.03
N LYS A 44 16.38 -0.19 -1.54
CA LYS A 44 17.63 -0.79 -1.08
C LYS A 44 18.42 -1.32 -2.26
N ASN A 45 19.01 -0.42 -3.04
CA ASN A 45 19.90 -0.78 -4.13
C ASN A 45 21.36 -0.46 -3.80
N ARG A 46 22.29 -1.03 -4.59
CA ARG A 46 23.75 -0.90 -4.41
C ARG A 46 24.29 0.54 -4.50
N TYR A 47 23.50 1.48 -5.01
CA TYR A 47 23.89 2.88 -5.17
C TYR A 47 23.49 3.76 -3.98
N ARG A 48 22.72 3.22 -3.02
CA ARG A 48 22.28 3.89 -1.79
C ARG A 48 23.11 3.37 -0.61
N SER A 49 24.26 3.98 -0.36
CA SER A 49 25.19 3.54 0.70
C SER A 49 24.86 4.06 2.10
N SER A 50 23.93 5.03 2.22
CA SER A 50 23.47 5.59 3.49
C SER A 50 21.96 5.67 3.47
N LEU A 51 21.32 4.68 4.08
CA LEU A 51 19.87 4.62 4.25
C LEU A 51 19.60 4.31 5.72
N SER A 52 19.07 5.30 6.45
CA SER A 52 18.55 5.09 7.80
C SER A 52 17.16 4.46 7.76
N ASP A 53 16.72 3.87 8.87
CA ASP A 53 15.37 3.33 8.99
C ASP A 53 14.28 4.39 8.73
N SER A 54 14.51 5.63 9.16
CA SER A 54 13.60 6.75 8.87
C SER A 54 13.51 7.05 7.36
N SER A 55 14.66 7.20 6.70
CA SER A 55 14.71 7.49 5.25
C SER A 55 14.18 6.33 4.39
N LEU A 56 14.35 5.09 4.85
CA LEU A 56 13.77 3.91 4.24
C LEU A 56 12.24 3.93 4.37
N LEU A 57 11.73 4.20 5.57
CA LEU A 57 10.30 4.26 5.84
C LEU A 57 9.62 5.35 4.99
N ASP A 58 10.21 6.54 4.91
CA ASP A 58 9.65 7.64 4.12
C ASP A 58 9.64 7.32 2.62
N SER A 59 10.73 6.72 2.12
CA SER A 59 10.82 6.28 0.71
C SER A 59 9.80 5.18 0.40
N LEU A 60 9.60 4.24 1.33
CA LEU A 60 8.65 3.15 1.16
C LEU A 60 7.21 3.68 1.15
N ARG A 61 6.88 4.61 2.06
CA ARG A 61 5.57 5.29 2.08
C ARG A 61 5.28 6.00 0.76
N LEU A 62 6.26 6.72 0.22
CA LEU A 62 6.11 7.39 -1.07
C LEU A 62 5.94 6.39 -2.23
N ALA A 63 6.63 5.24 -2.18
CA ALA A 63 6.55 4.23 -3.24
C ALA A 63 5.25 3.40 -3.21
N THR A 64 4.59 3.29 -2.06
CA THR A 64 3.36 2.47 -1.90
C THR A 64 2.09 3.28 -1.69
N THR A 65 2.17 4.63 -1.69
CA THR A 65 1.00 5.48 -1.50
C THR A 65 0.10 5.47 -2.73
N THR A 66 -1.22 5.58 -2.49
CA THR A 66 -2.21 5.82 -3.55
C THR A 66 -2.51 7.31 -3.74
N ILE A 67 -1.88 8.17 -2.94
CA ILE A 67 -2.01 9.63 -3.05
C ILE A 67 -1.27 10.08 -4.30
N ASP A 68 -1.98 10.80 -5.18
CA ASP A 68 -1.35 11.48 -6.29
C ASP A 68 -0.59 12.70 -5.80
N VAL A 69 0.71 12.76 -6.08
CA VAL A 69 1.59 13.81 -5.60
C VAL A 69 1.75 14.85 -6.69
N ASP A 70 1.28 16.08 -6.45
CA ASP A 70 1.49 17.21 -7.35
C ASP A 70 2.97 17.68 -7.29
N ILE A 71 3.80 17.01 -8.10
CA ILE A 71 5.23 17.33 -8.23
C ILE A 71 5.43 18.78 -8.67
N PRO A 72 4.72 19.32 -9.69
CA PRO A 72 4.84 20.73 -10.06
C PRO A 72 4.60 21.70 -8.89
N ALA A 73 3.57 21.48 -8.08
CA ALA A 73 3.29 22.34 -6.93
C ALA A 73 4.36 22.22 -5.82
N LEU A 74 4.91 21.02 -5.61
CA LEU A 74 6.01 20.81 -4.66
C LEU A 74 7.29 21.52 -5.09
N VAL A 75 7.67 21.43 -6.36
CA VAL A 75 8.86 22.11 -6.91
C VAL A 75 8.73 23.62 -6.74
N LYS A 76 7.58 24.20 -7.10
CA LYS A 76 7.30 25.63 -6.91
C LYS A 76 7.38 26.10 -5.46
N LYS A 77 7.09 25.23 -4.48
CA LYS A 77 7.22 25.55 -3.05
C LYS A 77 8.66 25.46 -2.56
N ALA A 78 9.43 24.50 -3.08
CA ALA A 78 10.83 24.32 -2.72
C ALA A 78 11.74 25.44 -3.25
N ASP A 79 11.40 26.00 -4.41
CA ASP A 79 12.12 27.14 -5.01
C ASP A 79 11.77 28.51 -4.37
N ARG A 80 10.87 28.54 -3.38
CA ARG A 80 10.53 29.77 -2.66
C ARG A 80 11.64 30.05 -1.61
N PRO A 81 12.22 31.26 -1.57
CA PRO A 81 13.32 31.60 -0.67
C PRO A 81 12.94 31.53 0.81
#